data_AF-X6JBS7-F1
#
_entry.id   AF-X6JBS7-F1
#
_cell.length_a   1.000
_cell.length_b   1.000
_cell.length_c   1.000
_cell.angle_alpha   90.00
_cell.angle_beta   90.00
_cell.angle_gamma   90.00
#
_symmetry.space_group_name_H-M   'P 1'
#
loop_
_entity.id
_entity.type
_entity.pdbx_description
1 polymer ?
#
loop_
_entity_poly.entity_id
_entity_poly.type
_entity_poly.pdbx_seq_one_letter_code
_entity_poly.pdbx_strand_id
1 'polypeptide(L)'
;MNYLRPDIAKLVRRELAYRERGALIDEARAWENLLSSSALVFNLFGPMKLDLVLAKKVLKAAFGIDAKQVDAVHFETSPGRGDDAYIGDHTALDVLIAYTGKDAKSGFIGIEVKYSESRPGTATPVQERHLEVARRSKLFVDPDDNALHRAPLRQFFAEHTLCYSMVHERRHFDRGAFVIVSPTLNHEMAATIETYRRYLDPAGANFLPFGVVNLESIVAAISDAGETDLARKLDERYLDLSPVYDLIDDWEPDFNV
;
A
#
# COMPACT_ATOMS: atom_id res chain seq x y z
N MET A 1 -19.40 -10.70 5.88
CA MET A 1 -18.81 -9.63 6.72
C MET A 1 -17.39 -9.34 6.24
N ASN A 2 -17.14 -8.09 5.78
CA ASN A 2 -15.85 -7.40 5.54
C ASN A 2 -14.62 -8.02 6.23
N TYR A 3 -14.74 -8.03 7.55
CA TYR A 3 -13.58 -8.07 8.41
C TYR A 3 -13.47 -9.42 9.09
N LEU A 4 -12.24 -9.94 9.13
CA LEU A 4 -11.94 -11.29 9.61
C LEU A 4 -12.09 -11.46 11.13
N ARG A 5 -12.12 -10.34 11.86
CA ARG A 5 -12.33 -10.28 13.30
C ARG A 5 -13.23 -9.10 13.71
N PRO A 6 -13.99 -9.21 14.82
CA PRO A 6 -14.85 -8.13 15.30
C PRO A 6 -14.12 -6.85 15.71
N ASP A 7 -12.88 -6.95 16.19
CA ASP A 7 -12.07 -5.79 16.58
C ASP A 7 -11.55 -5.01 15.36
N ILE A 8 -11.23 -5.68 14.25
CA ILE A 8 -10.94 -5.03 12.96
C ILE A 8 -12.17 -4.25 12.47
N ALA A 9 -13.37 -4.85 12.55
CA ALA A 9 -14.61 -4.13 12.17
C ALA A 9 -14.85 -2.88 13.05
N LYS A 10 -14.57 -2.98 14.36
CA LYS A 10 -14.65 -1.84 15.28
C LYS A 10 -13.60 -0.77 14.94
N LEU A 11 -12.39 -1.18 14.59
CA LEU A 11 -11.33 -0.28 14.15
C LEU A 11 -11.76 0.47 12.89
N VAL A 12 -12.22 -0.22 11.85
CA VAL A 12 -12.69 0.41 10.60
C VAL A 12 -13.74 1.46 10.89
N ARG A 13 -14.74 1.14 11.73
CA ARG A 13 -15.77 2.11 12.11
C ARG A 13 -15.18 3.37 12.75
N ARG A 14 -14.11 3.22 13.54
CA ARG A 14 -13.38 4.35 14.13
C ARG A 14 -12.62 5.12 13.06
N GLU A 15 -11.91 4.45 12.16
CA GLU A 15 -11.16 5.09 11.07
C GLU A 15 -12.09 5.88 10.13
N LEU A 16 -13.28 5.36 9.82
CA LEU A 16 -14.30 6.08 9.03
C LEU A 16 -14.79 7.35 9.75
N ALA A 17 -15.02 7.27 11.06
CA ALA A 17 -15.53 8.40 11.84
C ALA A 17 -14.47 9.49 12.08
N TYR A 18 -13.20 9.11 12.20
CA TYR A 18 -12.09 10.02 12.50
C TYR A 18 -11.11 10.19 11.34
N ARG A 19 -11.54 9.87 10.11
CA ARG A 19 -10.71 9.93 8.91
C ARG A 19 -10.10 11.32 8.73
N GLU A 20 -8.89 11.35 8.17
CA GLU A 20 -8.23 12.60 7.80
C GLU A 20 -9.16 13.45 6.93
N ARG A 21 -9.09 14.77 7.07
CA ARG A 21 -9.95 15.67 6.29
C ARG A 21 -9.65 15.47 4.80
N GLY A 22 -10.68 15.10 4.03
CA GLY A 22 -10.56 14.83 2.60
C GLY A 22 -10.12 13.41 2.25
N ALA A 23 -9.98 12.50 3.21
CA ALA A 23 -9.85 11.08 2.93
C ALA A 23 -11.14 10.55 2.27
N LEU A 24 -10.95 9.82 1.18
CA LEU A 24 -11.91 9.18 0.30
C LEU A 24 -12.03 7.68 0.63
N ILE A 25 -12.30 7.35 1.89
CA ILE A 25 -12.65 5.96 2.23
C ILE A 25 -14.07 5.73 1.69
N ASP A 26 -14.17 4.94 0.62
CA ASP A 26 -15.44 4.49 0.05
C ASP A 26 -16.12 3.51 1.02
N GLU A 27 -17.17 3.98 1.69
CA GLU A 27 -17.89 3.21 2.69
C GLU A 27 -18.56 1.96 2.09
N ALA A 28 -19.07 2.02 0.85
CA ALA A 28 -19.66 0.86 0.20
C ALA A 28 -18.59 -0.19 -0.11
N ARG A 29 -17.43 0.21 -0.63
CA ARG A 29 -16.30 -0.72 -0.81
C ARG A 29 -15.82 -1.31 0.50
N ALA A 30 -15.71 -0.48 1.55
CA ALA A 30 -15.29 -0.93 2.88
C ALA A 30 -16.26 -1.97 3.48
N TRP A 31 -17.57 -1.83 3.28
CA TRP A 31 -18.57 -2.70 3.93
C TRP A 31 -19.14 -3.81 3.05
N GLU A 32 -19.05 -3.70 1.73
CA GLU A 32 -19.78 -4.57 0.79
C GLU A 32 -18.88 -5.31 -0.20
N ASN A 33 -17.61 -4.91 -0.38
CA ASN A 33 -16.68 -5.60 -1.26
C ASN A 33 -15.57 -6.37 -0.50
N LEU A 34 -15.82 -7.65 -0.25
CA LEU A 34 -14.90 -8.58 0.43
C LEU A 34 -13.54 -8.74 -0.27
N LEU A 35 -13.52 -8.61 -1.59
CA LEU A 35 -12.33 -8.78 -2.43
C LEU A 35 -11.69 -7.45 -2.82
N SER A 36 -12.07 -6.33 -2.18
CA SER A 36 -11.39 -5.06 -2.36
C SER A 36 -10.06 -5.01 -1.60
N SER A 37 -9.06 -4.39 -2.20
CA SER A 37 -7.85 -3.87 -1.58
C SER A 37 -8.16 -3.06 -0.33
N SER A 38 -9.22 -2.25 -0.30
CA SER A 38 -9.62 -1.49 0.89
C SER A 38 -9.95 -2.38 2.09
N ALA A 39 -10.74 -3.45 1.89
CA ALA A 39 -11.04 -4.41 2.95
C ALA A 39 -9.79 -5.24 3.32
N LEU A 40 -8.98 -5.62 2.33
CA LEU A 40 -7.72 -6.33 2.54
C LEU A 40 -6.73 -5.51 3.40
N VAL A 41 -6.59 -4.20 3.12
CA VAL A 41 -5.75 -3.27 3.88
C VAL A 41 -6.09 -3.31 5.37
N PHE A 42 -7.37 -3.20 5.72
CA PHE A 42 -7.78 -3.28 7.12
C PHE A 42 -7.60 -4.68 7.73
N ASN A 43 -7.82 -5.75 6.95
CA ASN A 43 -7.61 -7.11 7.45
C ASN A 43 -6.13 -7.43 7.69
N LEU A 44 -5.20 -6.88 6.90
CA LEU A 44 -3.75 -7.03 7.09
C LEU A 44 -3.22 -6.12 8.20
N PHE A 45 -3.45 -4.81 8.06
CA PHE A 45 -2.76 -3.80 8.86
C PHE A 45 -3.58 -3.32 10.07
N GLY A 46 -4.88 -3.59 10.11
CA GLY A 46 -5.73 -3.30 11.28
C GLY A 46 -5.23 -3.95 12.57
N PRO A 47 -4.93 -5.26 12.59
CA PRO A 47 -4.29 -5.93 13.72
C PRO A 47 -2.97 -5.26 14.13
N MET A 48 -2.18 -4.79 13.17
CA MET A 48 -0.91 -4.11 13.43
C MET A 48 -1.12 -2.73 14.07
N LYS A 49 -2.20 -2.03 13.75
CA LYS A 49 -2.58 -0.78 14.45
C LYS A 49 -3.04 -1.05 15.88
N LEU A 50 -3.72 -2.18 16.11
CA LEU A 50 -4.21 -2.59 17.43
C LEU A 50 -3.09 -3.16 18.32
N ASP A 51 -2.05 -3.76 17.72
CA ASP A 51 -0.87 -4.31 18.38
C ASP A 51 0.42 -3.91 17.63
N LEU A 52 1.12 -2.91 18.15
CA LEU A 52 2.38 -2.42 17.56
C LEU A 52 3.56 -3.40 17.76
N VAL A 53 3.45 -4.38 18.67
CA VAL A 53 4.44 -5.46 18.80
C VAL A 53 4.30 -6.44 17.64
N LEU A 54 3.05 -6.78 17.27
CA LEU A 54 2.77 -7.51 16.02
C LEU A 54 3.29 -6.72 14.81
N ALA A 55 2.96 -5.41 14.72
CA ALA A 55 3.44 -4.55 13.65
C ALA A 55 4.96 -4.61 13.50
N LYS A 56 5.71 -4.51 14.61
CA LYS A 56 7.17 -4.60 14.60
C LYS A 56 7.68 -5.96 14.08
N LYS A 57 7.06 -7.07 14.49
CA LYS A 57 7.44 -8.41 14.04
C LYS A 57 7.23 -8.56 12.52
N VAL A 58 6.06 -8.13 12.02
CA VAL A 58 5.76 -8.15 10.59
C VAL A 58 6.70 -7.23 9.82
N LEU A 59 6.93 -6.01 10.30
CA LEU A 59 7.82 -5.03 9.69
C LEU A 59 9.23 -5.61 9.48
N LYS A 60 9.72 -6.38 10.45
CA LYS A 60 11.00 -7.09 10.33
C LYS A 60 10.92 -8.24 9.33
N ALA A 61 9.92 -9.11 9.43
CA ALA A 61 9.84 -10.35 8.66
C ALA A 61 9.49 -10.12 7.18
N ALA A 62 8.49 -9.28 6.90
CA ALA A 62 7.99 -9.06 5.54
C ALA A 62 8.69 -7.91 4.80
N PHE A 63 9.14 -6.88 5.52
CA PHE A 63 9.75 -5.68 4.92
C PHE A 63 11.26 -5.55 5.19
N GLY A 64 11.85 -6.46 5.97
CA GLY A 64 13.28 -6.44 6.29
C GLY A 64 13.72 -5.31 7.23
N ILE A 65 12.79 -4.62 7.89
CA ILE A 65 13.07 -3.45 8.72
C ILE A 65 13.10 -3.86 10.20
N ASP A 66 14.31 -3.98 10.76
CA ASP A 66 14.53 -4.29 12.17
C ASP A 66 14.46 -3.01 13.05
N ALA A 67 13.24 -2.49 13.21
CA ALA A 67 12.97 -1.28 13.99
C ALA A 67 13.17 -1.49 15.51
N LYS A 68 13.50 -0.42 16.24
CA LYS A 68 13.45 -0.42 17.71
C LYS A 68 12.00 -0.59 18.18
N GLN A 69 11.10 0.17 17.59
CA GLN A 69 9.65 0.11 17.83
C GLN A 69 8.89 0.62 16.59
N VAL A 70 7.64 0.20 16.45
CA VAL A 70 6.67 0.84 15.55
C VAL A 70 5.94 1.90 16.36
N ASP A 71 5.82 3.10 15.81
CA ASP A 71 5.24 4.26 16.49
C ASP A 71 3.76 4.43 16.16
N ALA A 72 3.38 4.19 14.89
CA ALA A 72 1.99 4.32 14.45
C ALA A 72 1.72 3.58 13.14
N VAL A 73 0.45 3.26 12.90
CA VAL A 73 -0.09 2.78 11.63
C VAL A 73 -1.24 3.70 11.22
N HIS A 74 -1.11 4.32 10.05
CA HIS A 74 -2.09 5.23 9.47
C HIS A 74 -2.72 4.60 8.23
N PHE A 75 -4.01 4.85 8.03
CA PHE A 75 -4.78 4.37 6.89
C PHE A 75 -5.21 5.53 6.01
N GLU A 76 -5.15 5.31 4.70
CA GLU A 76 -5.55 6.28 3.67
C GLU A 76 -5.01 7.69 3.95
N THR A 77 -3.71 7.75 4.22
CA THR A 77 -3.06 8.95 4.75
C THR A 77 -2.44 9.78 3.64
N SER A 78 -2.62 11.08 3.74
CA SER A 78 -2.01 12.07 2.85
C SER A 78 -1.62 13.28 3.68
N PRO A 79 -0.39 13.30 4.23
CA PRO A 79 0.07 14.46 4.96
C PRO A 79 0.02 15.70 4.05
N GLY A 80 -0.75 16.71 4.45
CA GLY A 80 -0.99 17.91 3.64
C GLY A 80 -1.71 17.63 2.32
N ARG A 81 -2.77 16.80 2.35
CA ARG A 81 -3.65 16.57 1.21
C ARG A 81 -4.07 17.88 0.53
N GLY A 82 -3.77 18.02 -0.75
CA GLY A 82 -4.04 19.23 -1.54
C GLY A 82 -3.20 20.45 -1.18
N ASP A 83 -2.19 20.31 -0.32
CA ASP A 83 -1.29 21.40 0.10
C ASP A 83 -0.05 21.45 -0.81
N ASP A 84 0.27 22.65 -1.28
CA ASP A 84 1.46 22.94 -2.10
C ASP A 84 2.77 22.77 -1.32
N ALA A 85 2.73 22.70 0.01
CA ALA A 85 3.86 22.26 0.80
C ALA A 85 4.33 20.83 0.42
N TYR A 86 3.45 20.02 -0.17
CA TYR A 86 3.69 18.68 -0.67
C TYR A 86 3.60 18.67 -2.20
N ILE A 87 2.81 17.77 -2.79
CA ILE A 87 2.66 17.63 -4.25
C ILE A 87 1.41 18.33 -4.81
N GLY A 88 0.65 19.06 -3.97
CA GLY A 88 -0.51 19.87 -4.40
C GLY A 88 -1.76 19.08 -4.80
N ASP A 89 -1.67 17.75 -4.89
CA ASP A 89 -2.80 16.89 -5.24
C ASP A 89 -3.35 16.09 -4.04
N HIS A 90 -4.38 15.29 -4.30
CA HIS A 90 -5.12 14.56 -3.27
C HIS A 90 -4.65 13.11 -3.12
N THR A 91 -3.48 12.77 -3.64
CA THR A 91 -2.87 11.43 -3.52
C THR A 91 -2.76 11.03 -2.06
N ALA A 92 -3.06 9.77 -1.75
CA ALA A 92 -2.88 9.17 -0.45
C ALA A 92 -2.20 7.82 -0.57
N LEU A 93 -1.59 7.37 0.52
CA LEU A 93 -1.10 6.02 0.69
C LEU A 93 -2.18 5.18 1.37
N ASP A 94 -2.41 3.95 0.92
CA ASP A 94 -3.30 3.01 1.62
C ASP A 94 -2.90 2.85 3.09
N VAL A 95 -1.59 2.69 3.35
CA VAL A 95 -1.03 2.57 4.69
C VAL A 95 0.28 3.33 4.84
N LEU A 96 0.49 3.94 6.00
CA LEU A 96 1.82 4.40 6.44
C LEU A 96 2.14 3.78 7.79
N ILE A 97 3.26 3.06 7.87
CA ILE A 97 3.79 2.54 9.14
C ILE A 97 4.97 3.42 9.55
N ALA A 98 4.79 4.20 10.61
CA ALA A 98 5.83 5.01 11.22
C ALA A 98 6.59 4.19 12.26
N TYR A 99 7.92 4.33 12.31
CA TYR A 99 8.77 3.57 13.21
C TYR A 99 10.00 4.36 13.65
N THR A 100 10.57 3.95 14.79
CA THR A 100 11.85 4.45 15.27
C THR A 100 12.90 3.36 15.09
N GLY A 101 13.98 3.69 14.38
CA GLY A 101 15.10 2.78 14.11
C GLY A 101 15.94 2.49 15.36
N LYS A 102 16.79 1.45 15.30
CA LYS A 102 17.77 1.15 16.37
C LYS A 102 18.82 2.25 16.54
N ASP A 103 19.05 3.02 15.47
CA ASP A 103 19.84 4.24 15.42
C ASP A 103 19.09 5.48 15.95
N ALA A 104 17.90 5.29 16.53
CA ALA A 104 17.01 6.33 17.04
C ALA A 104 16.48 7.33 15.98
N LYS A 105 16.73 7.07 14.70
CA LYS A 105 16.18 7.86 13.59
C LYS A 105 14.73 7.50 13.33
N SER A 106 13.92 8.51 13.01
CA SER A 106 12.54 8.29 12.61
C SER A 106 12.47 7.77 11.18
N GLY A 107 11.55 6.85 10.92
CA GLY A 107 11.34 6.31 9.59
C GLY A 107 9.89 5.95 9.33
N PHE A 108 9.58 5.74 8.06
CA PHE A 108 8.29 5.16 7.66
C PHE A 108 8.43 4.22 6.47
N ILE A 109 7.40 3.40 6.26
CA ILE A 109 7.09 2.81 4.95
C ILE A 109 5.70 3.26 4.52
N GLY A 110 5.61 3.84 3.32
CA GLY A 110 4.35 4.11 2.64
C GLY A 110 4.00 2.92 1.78
N ILE A 111 2.79 2.40 1.91
CA ILE A 111 2.36 1.16 1.30
C ILE A 111 1.13 1.43 0.45
N GLU A 112 1.13 0.87 -0.76
CA GLU A 112 -0.01 0.76 -1.65
C GLU A 112 -0.33 -0.72 -1.88
N VAL A 113 -1.57 -1.14 -1.69
CA VAL A 113 -2.01 -2.53 -1.81
C VAL A 113 -2.78 -2.74 -3.10
N LYS A 114 -2.31 -3.67 -3.94
CA LYS A 114 -2.94 -4.05 -5.19
C LYS A 114 -3.37 -5.51 -5.15
N TYR A 115 -4.68 -5.75 -5.22
CA TYR A 115 -5.23 -7.10 -5.13
C TYR A 115 -5.98 -7.52 -6.38
N SER A 116 -7.30 -7.35 -6.43
CA SER A 116 -8.17 -7.84 -7.50
C SER A 116 -8.74 -6.73 -8.38
N GLU A 117 -8.53 -5.47 -8.02
CA GLU A 117 -9.06 -4.35 -8.77
C GLU A 117 -8.52 -4.29 -10.19
N SER A 118 -9.42 -4.04 -11.13
CA SER A 118 -9.06 -3.70 -12.50
C SER A 118 -8.17 -2.46 -12.50
N ARG A 119 -7.17 -2.45 -13.40
CA ARG A 119 -6.30 -1.28 -13.58
C ARG A 119 -7.17 -0.06 -13.84
N PRO A 120 -6.91 1.08 -13.16
CA PRO A 120 -7.62 2.30 -13.48
C PRO A 120 -7.31 2.66 -14.95
N GLY A 121 -8.35 2.73 -15.79
CA GLY A 121 -8.21 3.11 -17.21
C GLY A 121 -7.95 4.61 -17.41
N THR A 122 -8.03 5.39 -16.33
CA THR A 122 -7.80 6.84 -16.30
C THR A 122 -6.94 7.18 -15.09
N ALA A 123 -6.25 8.31 -15.15
CA ALA A 123 -5.51 8.83 -14.01
C ALA A 123 -5.79 10.32 -13.82
N THR A 124 -5.70 10.78 -12.58
CA THR A 124 -5.78 12.20 -12.27
C THR A 124 -4.64 12.95 -12.98
N PRO A 125 -4.92 14.09 -13.64
CA PRO A 125 -3.88 14.90 -14.26
C PRO A 125 -2.74 15.18 -13.30
N VAL A 126 -1.52 15.23 -13.83
CA VAL A 126 -0.36 15.68 -13.05
C VAL A 126 -0.51 17.19 -12.85
N GLN A 127 -0.41 17.63 -11.59
CA GLN A 127 -0.34 19.06 -11.28
C GLN A 127 1.09 19.58 -11.45
N GLU A 128 1.25 20.86 -11.79
CA GLU A 128 2.60 21.46 -11.93
C GLU A 128 3.40 21.31 -10.64
N ARG A 129 2.75 21.46 -9.48
CA ARG A 129 3.40 21.30 -8.19
C ARG A 129 4.02 19.91 -8.00
N HIS A 130 3.34 18.86 -8.46
CA HIS A 130 3.89 17.51 -8.44
C HIS A 130 5.16 17.42 -9.32
N LEU A 131 5.14 17.96 -10.54
CA LEU A 131 6.31 17.96 -11.43
C LEU A 131 7.49 18.72 -10.84
N GLU A 132 7.28 19.86 -10.19
CA GLU A 132 8.34 20.59 -9.49
C GLU A 132 9.06 19.71 -8.47
N VAL A 133 8.30 19.01 -7.61
CA VAL A 133 8.87 18.12 -6.60
C VAL A 133 9.58 16.94 -7.28
N ALA A 134 8.97 16.33 -8.28
CA ALA A 134 9.56 15.20 -9.02
C ALA A 134 10.90 15.58 -9.68
N ARG A 135 10.97 16.74 -10.36
CA ARG A 135 12.21 17.27 -10.96
C ARG A 135 13.30 17.55 -9.92
N ARG A 136 12.96 18.16 -8.78
CA ARG A 136 13.93 18.42 -7.69
C ARG A 136 14.41 17.14 -7.01
N SER A 137 13.57 16.12 -6.98
CA SER A 137 13.83 14.90 -6.22
C SER A 137 15.03 14.10 -6.70
N LYS A 138 15.27 14.12 -8.02
CA LYS A 138 16.21 13.22 -8.72
C LYS A 138 15.92 11.74 -8.45
N LEU A 139 14.67 11.39 -8.13
CA LEU A 139 14.22 10.00 -8.02
C LEU A 139 13.97 9.35 -9.37
N PHE A 140 13.72 10.16 -10.41
CA PHE A 140 13.31 9.71 -11.73
C PHE A 140 14.39 10.01 -12.76
N VAL A 141 14.57 9.09 -13.71
CA VAL A 141 15.46 9.27 -14.87
C VAL A 141 15.00 10.47 -15.71
N ASP A 142 13.70 10.51 -16.02
CA ASP A 142 13.03 11.65 -16.65
C ASP A 142 11.62 11.79 -16.03
N PRO A 143 11.40 12.76 -15.12
CA PRO A 143 10.08 12.98 -14.51
C PRO A 143 9.06 13.59 -15.48
N ASP A 144 9.50 14.10 -16.64
CA ASP A 144 8.64 14.70 -17.67
C ASP A 144 8.18 13.67 -18.72
N ASP A 145 8.60 12.40 -18.60
CA ASP A 145 8.12 11.33 -19.46
C ASP A 145 6.61 11.11 -19.28
N ASN A 146 5.87 11.30 -20.37
CA ASN A 146 4.42 11.19 -20.44
C ASN A 146 3.89 9.81 -20.03
N ALA A 147 4.70 8.74 -20.07
CA ALA A 147 4.32 7.43 -19.54
C ALA A 147 4.07 7.47 -18.02
N LEU A 148 4.85 8.25 -17.26
CA LEU A 148 4.63 8.46 -15.82
C LEU A 148 3.37 9.26 -15.53
N HIS A 149 2.84 10.00 -16.50
CA HIS A 149 1.69 10.87 -16.32
C HIS A 149 0.36 10.18 -16.63
N ARG A 150 0.42 8.89 -17.03
CA ARG A 150 -0.72 8.07 -17.42
C ARG A 150 -0.89 6.86 -16.51
N ALA A 151 -2.11 6.33 -16.47
CA ALA A 151 -2.34 5.07 -15.79
C ALA A 151 -1.57 3.92 -16.47
N PRO A 152 -1.10 2.91 -15.70
CA PRO A 152 -1.17 2.81 -14.24
C PRO A 152 -0.04 3.54 -13.50
N LEU A 153 1.02 3.97 -14.20
CA LEU A 153 2.25 4.49 -13.58
C LEU A 153 2.04 5.80 -12.81
N ARG A 154 1.06 6.61 -13.20
CA ARG A 154 0.72 7.89 -12.57
C ARG A 154 0.45 7.79 -11.07
N GLN A 155 -0.12 6.68 -10.61
CA GLN A 155 -0.39 6.48 -9.19
C GLN A 155 0.93 6.31 -8.42
N PHE A 156 1.77 5.37 -8.85
CA PHE A 156 3.08 5.14 -8.24
C PHE A 156 3.97 6.38 -8.30
N PHE A 157 3.90 7.11 -9.42
CA PHE A 157 4.60 8.39 -9.56
C PHE A 157 4.17 9.40 -8.49
N ALA A 158 2.87 9.52 -8.22
CA ALA A 158 2.33 10.39 -7.19
C ALA A 158 2.76 9.98 -5.78
N GLU A 159 2.54 8.72 -5.43
CA GLU A 159 2.75 8.20 -4.08
C GLU A 159 4.22 8.19 -3.70
N HIS A 160 5.10 7.87 -4.66
CA HIS A 160 6.53 7.92 -4.45
C HIS A 160 7.03 9.36 -4.26
N THR A 161 6.49 10.32 -5.02
CA THR A 161 6.83 11.74 -4.84
C THR A 161 6.24 12.33 -3.54
N LEU A 162 5.07 11.86 -3.12
CA LEU A 162 4.52 12.18 -1.81
C LEU A 162 5.44 11.67 -0.69
N CYS A 163 5.90 10.42 -0.77
CA CYS A 163 6.87 9.85 0.17
C CYS A 163 8.17 10.67 0.20
N TYR A 164 8.67 11.08 -0.96
CA TYR A 164 9.84 11.97 -1.07
C TYR A 164 9.63 13.26 -0.31
N SER A 165 8.49 13.94 -0.52
CA SER A 165 8.21 15.23 0.12
C SER A 165 8.20 15.14 1.65
N MET A 166 7.74 14.03 2.22
CA MET A 166 7.74 13.82 3.68
C MET A 166 9.14 13.81 4.29
N VAL A 167 10.14 13.26 3.58
CA VAL A 167 11.55 13.24 4.03
C VAL A 167 12.26 14.54 3.62
N HIS A 168 12.18 14.89 2.34
CA HIS A 168 13.08 15.84 1.70
C HIS A 168 12.53 17.27 1.53
N GLU A 169 11.24 17.49 1.72
CA GLU A 169 10.64 18.85 1.71
C GLU A 169 10.17 19.24 3.13
N ARG A 170 9.50 18.32 3.82
CA ARG A 170 8.86 18.60 5.11
C ARG A 170 9.65 18.16 6.34
N ARG A 171 10.60 17.23 6.18
CA ARG A 171 11.43 16.69 7.27
C ARG A 171 10.61 16.08 8.41
N HIS A 172 9.50 15.41 8.08
CA HIS A 172 8.69 14.69 9.07
C HIS A 172 9.38 13.42 9.57
N PHE A 173 10.20 12.82 8.69
CA PHE A 173 10.95 11.61 8.97
C PHE A 173 12.40 11.75 8.50
N ASP A 174 13.33 11.07 9.17
CA ASP A 174 14.73 11.00 8.74
C ASP A 174 14.91 10.10 7.51
N ARG A 175 14.05 9.08 7.36
CA ARG A 175 14.06 8.16 6.20
C ARG A 175 12.66 7.66 5.86
N GLY A 176 12.50 7.16 4.62
CA GLY A 176 11.25 6.59 4.15
C GLY A 176 11.49 5.57 3.04
N ALA A 177 10.46 4.80 2.71
CA ALA A 177 10.40 3.99 1.50
C ALA A 177 8.95 3.92 1.00
N PHE A 178 8.77 3.74 -0.30
CA PHE A 178 7.48 3.46 -0.92
C PHE A 178 7.43 2.00 -1.36
N VAL A 179 6.39 1.26 -0.96
CA VAL A 179 6.29 -0.19 -1.15
C VAL A 179 4.97 -0.56 -1.78
N ILE A 180 5.02 -1.40 -2.82
CA ILE A 180 3.81 -2.04 -3.36
C ILE A 180 3.63 -3.42 -2.73
N VAL A 181 2.41 -3.70 -2.30
CA VAL A 181 1.98 -5.03 -1.86
C VAL A 181 1.04 -5.64 -2.88
N SER A 182 1.35 -6.83 -3.39
CA SER A 182 0.47 -7.57 -4.30
C SER A 182 0.68 -9.08 -4.20
N PRO A 183 -0.32 -9.93 -4.51
CA PRO A 183 -0.12 -11.36 -4.63
C PRO A 183 0.89 -11.71 -5.73
N THR A 184 1.63 -12.80 -5.57
CA THR A 184 2.58 -13.29 -6.58
C THR A 184 1.92 -13.67 -7.91
N LEU A 185 0.66 -14.14 -7.84
CA LEU A 185 -0.15 -14.48 -9.01
C LEU A 185 -0.70 -13.26 -9.76
N ASN A 186 -0.55 -12.04 -9.23
CA ASN A 186 -0.91 -10.82 -9.96
C ASN A 186 0.21 -10.42 -10.94
N HIS A 187 0.33 -11.19 -12.03
CA HIS A 187 1.36 -10.99 -13.06
C HIS A 187 1.25 -9.63 -13.77
N GLU A 188 0.04 -9.10 -13.87
CA GLU A 188 -0.21 -7.76 -14.41
C GLU A 188 0.42 -6.66 -13.56
N MET A 189 0.27 -6.76 -12.24
CA MET A 189 0.90 -5.84 -11.30
C MET A 189 2.41 -6.02 -11.29
N ALA A 190 2.91 -7.26 -11.34
CA ALA A 190 4.33 -7.53 -11.47
C ALA A 190 4.95 -6.84 -12.71
N ALA A 191 4.29 -6.93 -13.87
CA ALA A 191 4.73 -6.24 -15.08
C ALA A 191 4.70 -4.70 -14.95
N THR A 192 3.71 -4.17 -14.24
CA THR A 192 3.58 -2.73 -13.97
C THR A 192 4.71 -2.23 -13.07
N ILE A 193 5.02 -2.98 -12.01
CA ILE A 193 6.12 -2.72 -11.08
C ILE A 193 7.46 -2.71 -11.82
N GLU A 194 7.73 -3.73 -12.65
CA GLU A 194 8.96 -3.81 -13.44
C GLU A 194 9.06 -2.68 -14.47
N THR A 195 7.93 -2.26 -15.04
CA THR A 195 7.89 -1.09 -15.91
C THR A 195 8.25 0.18 -15.14
N TYR A 196 7.64 0.41 -13.98
CA TYR A 196 7.88 1.59 -13.14
C TYR A 196 9.34 1.68 -12.69
N ARG A 197 9.96 0.55 -12.29
CA ARG A 197 11.37 0.50 -11.87
C ARG A 197 12.34 1.07 -12.90
N ARG A 198 12.03 0.98 -14.20
CA ARG A 198 12.88 1.51 -15.28
C ARG A 198 12.91 3.04 -15.34
N TYR A 199 11.94 3.71 -14.71
CA TYR A 199 11.89 5.17 -14.61
C TYR A 199 12.60 5.73 -13.38
N LEU A 200 13.06 4.87 -12.46
CA LEU A 200 13.73 5.31 -11.23
C LEU A 200 15.24 5.44 -11.44
N ASP A 201 15.84 6.45 -10.82
CA ASP A 201 17.28 6.62 -10.71
C ASP A 201 17.76 6.24 -9.29
N PRO A 202 18.23 5.00 -9.06
CA PRO A 202 18.71 4.56 -7.75
C PRO A 202 20.04 5.20 -7.33
N ALA A 203 20.75 5.86 -8.25
CA ALA A 203 21.99 6.58 -7.93
C ALA A 203 21.75 8.02 -7.47
N GLY A 204 20.49 8.48 -7.45
CA GLY A 204 20.11 9.81 -6.99
C GLY A 204 20.57 10.08 -5.54
N ALA A 205 21.14 11.26 -5.30
CA ALA A 205 21.68 11.63 -3.99
C ALA A 205 20.64 11.64 -2.84
N ASN A 206 19.35 11.77 -3.19
CA ASN A 206 18.22 11.73 -2.26
C ASN A 206 17.30 10.54 -2.58
N PHE A 207 17.88 9.40 -2.97
CA PHE A 207 17.11 8.23 -3.34
C PHE A 207 16.23 7.76 -2.17
N LEU A 208 14.91 7.77 -2.41
CA LEU A 208 13.91 7.16 -1.56
C LEU A 208 13.62 5.77 -2.14
N PRO A 209 13.84 4.67 -1.38
CA PRO A 209 13.68 3.33 -1.93
C PRO A 209 12.26 3.00 -2.38
N PHE A 210 12.18 2.33 -3.53
CA PHE A 210 10.98 1.65 -4.00
C PHE A 210 11.08 0.14 -3.74
N GLY A 211 10.17 -0.40 -2.93
CA GLY A 211 10.12 -1.79 -2.52
C GLY A 211 8.91 -2.53 -3.07
N VAL A 212 8.98 -3.86 -3.05
CA VAL A 212 7.87 -4.75 -3.39
C VAL A 212 7.84 -5.86 -2.35
N VAL A 213 6.68 -6.10 -1.77
CA VAL A 213 6.44 -7.20 -0.83
C VAL A 213 5.24 -7.97 -1.32
N ASN A 214 5.35 -9.30 -1.39
CA ASN A 214 4.21 -10.09 -1.81
C ASN A 214 3.22 -10.29 -0.65
N LEU A 215 1.93 -10.44 -0.96
CA LEU A 215 0.88 -10.60 0.04
C LEU A 215 1.14 -11.82 0.93
N GLU A 216 1.64 -12.89 0.32
CA GLU A 216 2.02 -14.15 0.92
C GLU A 216 3.04 -13.97 2.06
N SER A 217 4.08 -13.13 1.87
CA SER A 217 5.07 -12.87 2.92
C SER A 217 4.48 -12.13 4.11
N ILE A 218 3.49 -11.25 3.89
CA ILE A 218 2.80 -10.56 4.99
C ILE A 218 1.95 -11.56 5.77
N VAL A 219 1.20 -12.42 5.08
CA VAL A 219 0.39 -13.47 5.73
C VAL A 219 1.27 -14.44 6.51
N ALA A 220 2.39 -14.88 5.93
CA ALA A 220 3.38 -15.72 6.61
C ALA A 220 3.97 -15.01 7.84
N ALA A 221 4.34 -13.74 7.72
CA ALA A 221 4.87 -12.95 8.83
C ALA A 221 3.85 -12.74 9.97
N ILE A 222 2.56 -12.62 9.66
CA ILE A 222 1.48 -12.58 10.66
C ILE A 222 1.39 -13.92 11.39
N SER A 223 1.46 -15.03 10.65
CA SER A 223 1.47 -16.38 11.24
C SER A 223 2.66 -16.58 12.18
N ASP A 224 3.87 -16.29 11.70
CA ASP A 224 5.12 -16.42 12.45
C ASP A 224 5.17 -15.51 13.68
N ALA A 225 4.44 -14.38 13.64
CA ALA A 225 4.33 -13.48 14.78
C ALA A 225 3.40 -14.00 15.90
N GLY A 226 2.63 -15.05 15.63
CA GLY A 226 1.74 -15.75 16.56
C GLY A 226 0.24 -15.62 16.23
N GLU A 227 -0.14 -14.88 15.19
CA GLU A 227 -1.53 -14.64 14.79
C GLU A 227 -2.00 -15.70 13.76
N THR A 228 -1.87 -16.98 14.13
CA THR A 228 -2.06 -18.13 13.22
C THR A 228 -3.50 -18.28 12.72
N ASP A 229 -4.51 -18.06 13.56
CA ASP A 229 -5.92 -18.12 13.13
C ASP A 229 -6.26 -17.02 12.13
N LEU A 230 -5.72 -15.80 12.34
CA LEU A 230 -5.91 -14.70 11.41
C LEU A 230 -5.18 -14.97 10.10
N ALA A 231 -3.93 -15.43 10.16
CA ALA A 231 -3.15 -15.78 8.97
C ALA A 231 -3.86 -16.85 8.13
N ARG A 232 -4.39 -17.91 8.76
CA ARG A 232 -5.20 -18.93 8.07
C ARG A 232 -6.42 -18.32 7.36
N LYS A 233 -7.16 -17.44 8.05
CA LYS A 233 -8.34 -16.77 7.45
C LYS A 233 -7.98 -15.80 6.31
N LEU A 234 -6.80 -15.19 6.38
CA LEU A 234 -6.26 -14.34 5.30
C LEU A 234 -5.90 -15.19 4.10
N ASP A 235 -5.21 -16.31 4.32
CA ASP A 235 -4.83 -17.27 3.30
C ASP A 235 -6.07 -17.82 2.57
N GLU A 236 -7.03 -18.39 3.33
CA GLU A 236 -8.29 -18.93 2.82
C GLU A 236 -9.10 -17.91 1.99
N ARG A 237 -8.99 -16.62 2.29
CA ARG A 237 -9.79 -15.59 1.61
C ARG A 237 -9.08 -14.95 0.42
N TYR A 238 -7.78 -14.73 0.54
CA TYR A 238 -7.04 -13.84 -0.36
C TYR A 238 -5.95 -14.54 -1.16
N LEU A 239 -5.57 -15.77 -0.81
CA LEU A 239 -4.49 -16.51 -1.45
C LEU A 239 -4.93 -17.86 -1.99
N ASP A 240 -5.91 -18.51 -1.34
CA ASP A 240 -6.44 -19.79 -1.76
C ASP A 240 -7.42 -19.64 -2.95
N LEU A 241 -6.96 -20.07 -4.12
CA LEU A 241 -7.76 -20.11 -5.35
C LEU A 241 -8.34 -21.49 -5.63
N SER A 242 -8.05 -22.51 -4.82
CA SER A 242 -8.58 -23.87 -5.01
C SER A 242 -10.11 -23.91 -5.12
N PRO A 243 -10.90 -23.17 -4.31
CA PRO A 243 -12.35 -23.17 -4.47
C PRO A 243 -12.83 -22.65 -5.84
N VAL A 244 -12.05 -21.78 -6.51
CA VAL A 244 -12.35 -21.29 -7.86
C VAL A 244 -11.97 -22.33 -8.90
N TYR A 245 -10.82 -23.00 -8.73
CA TYR A 245 -10.40 -24.07 -9.62
C TYR A 245 -11.38 -25.24 -9.57
N ASP A 246 -11.78 -25.67 -8.37
CA ASP A 246 -12.79 -26.71 -8.17
C ASP A 246 -14.11 -26.33 -8.88
N LEU A 247 -14.55 -25.07 -8.75
CA LEU A 247 -15.77 -24.59 -9.42
C LEU A 247 -15.68 -24.63 -10.95
N ILE A 248 -14.50 -24.35 -11.52
CA ILE A 248 -14.26 -24.39 -12.96
C ILE A 248 -14.18 -25.84 -13.45
N ASP A 249 -13.43 -26.68 -12.73
CA ASP A 249 -13.16 -28.06 -13.11
C ASP A 249 -14.41 -28.95 -12.95
N ASP A 250 -15.26 -28.67 -11.96
CA ASP A 250 -16.54 -29.35 -11.73
C ASP A 250 -17.68 -28.83 -12.62
N TRP A 251 -17.45 -27.80 -13.44
CA TRP A 251 -18.48 -27.23 -14.31
C TRP A 251 -18.75 -28.12 -15.53
N GLU A 252 -19.97 -28.67 -15.60
CA GLU A 252 -20.44 -29.45 -16.75
C GLU A 252 -21.24 -28.57 -17.73
N PRO A 253 -20.84 -28.45 -19.01
CA PRO A 253 -21.58 -27.71 -20.02
C PRO A 253 -22.93 -28.37 -20.37
N ASP A 254 -24.02 -27.60 -20.37
CA ASP A 254 -25.31 -28.07 -20.89
C ASP A 254 -25.37 -27.88 -22.41
N PHE A 255 -25.32 -29.00 -23.16
CA PHE A 255 -25.38 -29.01 -24.62
C PHE A 255 -26.81 -29.11 -25.18
N ASN A 256 -27.85 -29.02 -24.34
CA ASN A 256 -29.24 -29.02 -24.80
C ASN A 256 -29.67 -27.61 -25.26
N VAL A 257 -29.28 -27.22 -26.48
CA VAL A 257 -29.84 -26.07 -27.22
C VAL A 257 -30.28 -26.51 -28.62
#